data_AF-A0A6P5SLR0-F1
#
_entry.id   AF-A0A6P5SLR0-F1
#
_cell.length_a   1.000
_cell.length_b   1.000
_cell.length_c   1.000
_cell.angle_alpha   90.00
_cell.angle_beta   90.00
_cell.angle_gamma   90.00
#
_symmetry.space_group_name_H-M   'P 1'
#
loop_
_entity.id
_entity.type
_entity.pdbx_description
1 polymer ?
#
loop_
_entity_poly.entity_id
_entity_poly.type
_entity_poly.pdbx_seq_one_letter_code
_entity_poly.pdbx_strand_id
1 'polypeptide(L)'
;MGAINKLLLGIFSIALILSTHVSQARPNKEPHQDFIDEHNRARAEVGVGPIKWNDTVAAYAQNYADSKIETCEMVHSQGPYGENLAEGYGEMTGGQAVKFWVTEKPNYDYASNTCVGDVCGHYTQVVWRNSTHVGCARAKCKNGWMFVICSYYPPGNYIGERPY
;
A
#
# COMPACT_ATOMS: atom_id res chain seq x y z
N MET A 1 72.43 -51.90 -0.68
CA MET A 1 71.65 -51.50 0.51
C MET A 1 71.25 -50.05 0.26
N GLY A 2 70.01 -49.67 -0.03
CA GLY A 2 68.72 -50.22 0.35
C GLY A 2 67.95 -49.08 1.02
N ALA A 3 67.07 -48.40 0.28
CA ALA A 3 65.87 -47.75 0.79
C ALA A 3 65.08 -47.11 -0.36
N ILE A 4 63.88 -47.62 -0.57
CA ILE A 4 62.82 -47.11 -1.45
C ILE A 4 62.11 -45.93 -0.76
N ASN A 5 61.72 -44.89 -1.51
CA ASN A 5 60.52 -44.03 -1.33
C ASN A 5 60.77 -42.65 -1.98
N LYS A 6 59.84 -41.94 -2.60
CA LYS A 6 58.41 -42.13 -2.85
C LYS A 6 58.06 -41.17 -3.99
N LEU A 7 57.43 -41.67 -5.05
CA LEU A 7 56.82 -40.85 -6.09
C LEU A 7 55.60 -40.15 -5.48
N LEU A 8 55.69 -38.84 -5.20
CA LEU A 8 54.54 -38.03 -4.80
C LEU A 8 53.87 -37.50 -6.08
N LEU A 9 52.88 -38.24 -6.57
CA LEU A 9 51.86 -37.71 -7.47
C LEU A 9 50.93 -36.82 -6.64
N GLY A 10 51.01 -35.51 -6.84
CA GLY A 10 50.09 -34.55 -6.23
C GLY A 10 48.67 -34.76 -6.76
N ILE A 11 47.75 -35.16 -5.89
CA ILE A 11 46.32 -35.24 -6.19
C ILE A 11 45.77 -33.81 -6.11
N PHE A 12 45.52 -33.19 -7.28
CA PHE A 12 44.68 -32.00 -7.35
C PHE A 12 43.23 -32.43 -7.09
N SER A 13 42.80 -32.36 -5.83
CA SER A 13 41.39 -32.47 -5.49
C SER A 13 40.66 -31.21 -5.95
N ILE A 14 40.08 -31.27 -7.15
CA ILE A 14 39.10 -30.28 -7.60
C ILE A 14 37.85 -30.48 -6.74
N ALA A 15 37.68 -29.65 -5.71
CA ALA A 15 36.43 -29.57 -4.98
C ALA A 15 35.37 -28.95 -5.89
N LEU A 16 34.49 -29.81 -6.43
CA LEU A 16 33.33 -29.40 -7.20
C LEU A 16 32.32 -28.76 -6.24
N ILE A 17 32.39 -27.44 -6.07
CA ILE A 17 31.39 -26.69 -5.32
C ILE A 17 30.12 -26.66 -6.17
N LEU A 18 29.17 -27.55 -5.88
CA LEU A 18 27.79 -27.41 -6.35
C LEU A 18 27.21 -26.17 -5.68
N SER A 19 27.29 -25.04 -6.38
CA SER A 19 26.52 -23.85 -6.05
C SER A 19 25.05 -24.19 -6.23
N THR A 20 24.37 -24.60 -5.15
CA THR A 20 22.92 -24.66 -5.13
C THR A 20 22.42 -23.23 -5.32
N HIS A 21 21.98 -22.92 -6.53
CA HIS A 21 21.22 -21.70 -6.80
C HIS A 21 19.89 -21.83 -6.06
N VAL A 22 19.87 -21.43 -4.79
CA VAL A 22 18.61 -21.12 -4.10
C VAL A 22 18.07 -19.89 -4.81
N SER A 23 17.17 -20.10 -5.77
CA SER A 23 16.33 -19.03 -6.29
C SER A 23 15.57 -18.46 -5.11
N GLN A 24 16.02 -17.31 -4.60
CA GLN A 24 15.35 -16.59 -3.55
C GLN A 24 14.04 -16.08 -4.17
N ALA A 25 12.96 -16.85 -4.02
CA ALA A 25 11.62 -16.39 -4.37
C ALA A 25 11.40 -15.08 -3.60
N ARG A 26 11.14 -13.98 -4.32
CA ARG A 26 10.71 -12.74 -3.68
C ARG A 26 9.49 -13.11 -2.83
N PRO A 27 9.42 -12.73 -1.55
CA PRO A 27 8.22 -12.96 -0.78
C PRO A 27 7.06 -12.33 -1.56
N ASN A 28 6.05 -13.14 -1.90
CA ASN A 28 4.83 -12.63 -2.51
C ASN A 28 4.32 -11.54 -1.57
N LYS A 29 4.33 -10.28 -2.01
CA LYS A 29 3.68 -9.22 -1.25
C LYS A 29 2.21 -9.62 -1.14
N GLU A 30 1.67 -9.57 0.08
CA GLU A 30 0.24 -9.74 0.28
C GLU A 30 -0.53 -8.79 -0.66
N PRO A 31 -1.70 -9.19 -1.21
CA PRO A 31 -2.41 -8.42 -2.23
C PRO A 31 -2.76 -6.96 -1.84
N HIS A 32 -2.69 -6.65 -0.54
CA HIS A 32 -2.98 -5.35 0.06
C HIS A 32 -1.74 -4.58 0.54
N GLN A 33 -0.55 -5.17 0.48
CA GLN A 33 0.66 -4.60 1.08
C GLN A 33 1.05 -3.27 0.42
N ASP A 34 0.76 -3.09 -0.87
CA ASP A 34 1.02 -1.84 -1.58
C ASP A 34 0.18 -0.67 -1.04
N PHE A 35 -1.06 -0.90 -0.60
CA PHE A 35 -1.82 0.12 0.13
C PHE A 35 -1.12 0.50 1.43
N ILE A 36 -0.77 -0.49 2.26
CA ILE A 36 -0.18 -0.28 3.59
C ILE A 36 1.16 0.44 3.51
N ASP A 37 2.04 0.01 2.59
CA ASP A 37 3.36 0.60 2.39
C ASP A 37 3.27 2.09 2.07
N GLU A 38 2.32 2.45 1.20
CA GLU A 38 2.15 3.80 0.69
C GLU A 38 1.51 4.74 1.72
N HIS A 39 0.52 4.26 2.49
CA HIS A 39 -0.01 5.00 3.64
C HIS A 39 1.08 5.25 4.66
N ASN A 40 1.83 4.21 5.04
CA ASN A 40 2.83 4.31 6.09
C ASN A 40 4.02 5.17 5.69
N ARG A 41 4.36 5.23 4.39
CA ARG A 41 5.33 6.21 3.90
C ARG A 41 4.84 7.65 4.12
N ALA A 42 3.63 7.97 3.67
CA ALA A 42 3.08 9.32 3.82
C ALA A 42 2.91 9.72 5.30
N ARG A 43 2.45 8.80 6.15
CA ARG A 43 2.29 9.02 7.60
C ARG A 43 3.63 9.27 8.29
N ALA A 44 4.68 8.54 7.92
CA ALA A 44 6.02 8.73 8.47
C ALA A 44 6.60 10.12 8.13
N GLU A 45 6.31 10.67 6.95
CA GLU A 45 6.77 12.02 6.55
C GLU A 45 6.25 13.14 7.46
N VAL A 46 5.14 12.91 8.18
CA VAL A 46 4.52 13.89 9.08
C VAL A 46 4.52 13.43 10.56
N GLY A 47 5.31 12.41 10.90
CA GLY A 47 5.42 11.93 12.29
C GLY A 47 4.13 11.28 12.82
N VAL A 48 3.31 10.73 11.94
CA VAL A 48 2.13 9.95 12.32
C VAL A 48 2.49 8.46 12.35
N GLY A 49 2.04 7.77 13.40
CA GLY A 49 2.30 6.33 13.57
C GLY A 49 1.67 5.48 12.45
N PRO A 50 2.20 4.28 12.18
CA PRO A 50 1.74 3.45 11.06
C PRO A 50 0.28 3.02 11.22
N ILE A 51 -0.43 2.96 10.10
CA ILE A 51 -1.76 2.37 9.99
C ILE A 51 -1.65 0.86 9.78
N LYS A 52 -2.63 0.11 10.29
CA LYS A 52 -2.69 -1.36 10.21
C LYS A 52 -3.79 -1.81 9.27
N TRP A 53 -3.57 -2.93 8.59
CA TRP A 53 -4.63 -3.58 7.83
C TRP A 53 -5.70 -4.15 8.77
N ASN A 54 -6.96 -4.11 8.35
CA ASN A 54 -8.07 -4.74 9.06
C ASN A 54 -9.02 -5.43 8.08
N ASP A 55 -9.17 -6.75 8.22
CA ASP A 55 -9.95 -7.57 7.29
C ASP A 55 -11.45 -7.28 7.34
N THR A 56 -12.00 -6.85 8.48
CA THR A 56 -13.41 -6.45 8.58
C THR A 56 -13.67 -5.16 7.79
N VAL A 57 -12.78 -4.19 7.90
CA VAL A 57 -12.85 -2.94 7.13
C VAL A 57 -12.61 -3.21 5.64
N ALA A 58 -11.71 -4.14 5.31
CA ALA A 58 -11.43 -4.51 3.92
C ALA A 58 -12.61 -5.23 3.27
N ALA A 59 -13.30 -6.12 4.00
CA ALA A 59 -14.51 -6.76 3.51
C ALA A 59 -15.62 -5.74 3.22
N TYR A 60 -15.75 -4.69 4.04
CA TYR A 60 -16.65 -3.57 3.76
C TYR A 60 -16.26 -2.84 2.47
N ALA A 61 -14.99 -2.47 2.34
CA ALA A 61 -14.47 -1.80 1.15
C ALA A 61 -14.68 -2.65 -0.12
N GLN A 62 -14.46 -3.96 -0.05
CA GLN A 62 -14.66 -4.88 -1.18
C GLN A 62 -16.13 -4.96 -1.58
N ASN A 63 -17.04 -5.16 -0.63
CA ASN A 63 -18.48 -5.17 -0.91
C ASN A 63 -18.93 -3.87 -1.59
N TYR A 64 -18.37 -2.73 -1.18
CA TYR A 64 -18.68 -1.46 -1.79
C TYR A 64 -18.08 -1.33 -3.20
N ALA A 65 -16.82 -1.69 -3.39
CA ALA A 65 -16.16 -1.67 -4.71
C ALA A 65 -16.92 -2.55 -5.72
N ASP A 66 -17.36 -3.74 -5.30
CA ASP A 66 -18.12 -4.66 -6.15
C ASP A 66 -19.45 -4.06 -6.58
N SER A 67 -20.12 -3.28 -5.72
CA SER A 67 -21.36 -2.57 -6.05
C SER A 67 -21.17 -1.49 -7.13
N LYS A 68 -19.94 -1.04 -7.37
CA LYS A 68 -19.60 0.02 -8.34
C LYS A 68 -19.14 -0.51 -9.70
N ILE A 69 -19.00 -1.81 -9.88
CA ILE A 69 -18.51 -2.41 -11.14
C ILE A 69 -19.33 -1.97 -12.36
N GLU A 70 -20.64 -1.81 -12.21
CA GLU A 70 -21.54 -1.47 -13.32
C GLU A 70 -21.40 -0.01 -13.78
N THR A 71 -21.25 0.94 -12.85
CA THR A 71 -21.29 2.38 -13.15
C THR A 71 -19.94 3.08 -13.03
N CYS A 72 -19.03 2.54 -12.24
CA CYS A 72 -17.79 3.17 -11.80
C CYS A 72 -18.00 4.53 -11.11
N GLU A 73 -19.18 4.78 -10.53
CA GLU A 73 -19.48 6.11 -9.97
C GLU A 73 -18.66 6.43 -8.71
N MET A 74 -18.05 7.61 -8.69
CA MET A 74 -17.25 8.14 -7.59
C MET A 74 -18.15 8.78 -6.51
N VAL A 75 -18.98 7.95 -5.87
CA VAL A 75 -19.90 8.36 -4.81
C VAL A 75 -19.50 7.67 -3.51
N HIS A 76 -19.46 8.43 -2.41
CA HIS A 76 -19.14 7.88 -1.10
C HIS A 76 -20.23 6.96 -0.55
N SER A 77 -19.82 5.89 0.15
CA SER A 77 -20.72 4.84 0.66
C SER A 77 -21.73 5.29 1.71
N GLN A 78 -21.49 6.44 2.35
CA GLN A 78 -22.22 6.90 3.54
C GLN A 78 -22.16 5.90 4.71
N GLY A 79 -21.12 5.06 4.72
CA GLY A 79 -20.86 4.06 5.75
C GLY A 79 -20.31 4.63 7.06
N PRO A 80 -20.04 3.73 8.04
CA PRO A 80 -19.53 4.13 9.36
C PRO A 80 -18.02 4.43 9.38
N TYR A 81 -17.32 4.32 8.24
CA TYR A 81 -15.87 4.47 8.12
C TYR A 81 -15.52 5.81 7.47
N GLY A 82 -14.31 6.30 7.74
CA GLY A 82 -13.70 7.29 6.85
C GLY A 82 -13.47 6.66 5.48
N GLU A 83 -13.39 7.45 4.41
CA GLU A 83 -13.34 6.90 3.05
C GLU A 83 -12.57 7.78 2.07
N ASN A 84 -11.70 7.14 1.29
CA ASN A 84 -11.14 7.73 0.07
C ASN A 84 -11.53 6.87 -1.12
N LEU A 85 -11.85 7.53 -2.23
CA LEU A 85 -12.14 6.90 -3.51
C LEU A 85 -11.10 7.33 -4.55
N ALA A 86 -10.78 6.45 -5.49
CA ALA A 86 -10.06 6.80 -6.70
C ALA A 86 -10.61 6.00 -7.87
N GLU A 87 -10.49 6.57 -9.07
CA GLU A 87 -10.69 5.85 -10.31
C GLU A 87 -9.51 6.07 -11.26
N GLY A 88 -9.28 5.14 -12.17
CA GLY A 88 -8.27 5.33 -13.20
C GLY A 88 -8.32 4.30 -14.30
N TYR A 89 -7.77 4.65 -15.46
CA TYR A 89 -7.67 3.76 -16.60
C TYR A 89 -6.56 2.71 -16.41
N GLY A 90 -6.76 1.51 -16.97
CA GLY A 90 -5.79 0.41 -16.90
C GLY A 90 -5.72 -0.24 -15.52
N GLU A 91 -4.64 -0.96 -15.22
CA GLU A 91 -4.50 -1.70 -13.95
C GLU A 91 -3.93 -0.80 -12.84
N MET A 92 -4.73 0.16 -12.36
CA MET A 92 -4.35 0.97 -11.18
C MET A 92 -4.14 0.06 -9.96
N THR A 93 -2.91 0.05 -9.47
CA THR A 93 -2.52 -0.63 -8.22
C THR A 93 -3.04 0.11 -7.00
N GLY A 94 -3.13 -0.58 -5.86
CA GLY A 94 -3.55 0.03 -4.61
C GLY A 94 -2.58 1.12 -4.17
N GLY A 95 -1.29 0.82 -4.32
CA GLY A 95 -0.26 1.80 -4.03
C GLY A 95 -0.27 3.03 -4.95
N GLN A 96 -0.69 2.89 -6.21
CA GLN A 96 -0.89 4.05 -7.11
C GLN A 96 -2.07 4.92 -6.67
N ALA A 97 -3.18 4.32 -6.21
CA ALA A 97 -4.31 5.09 -5.67
C ALA A 97 -3.92 5.90 -4.43
N VAL A 98 -3.15 5.30 -3.51
CA VAL A 98 -2.67 6.01 -2.31
C VAL A 98 -1.71 7.13 -2.69
N LYS A 99 -0.76 6.88 -3.61
CA LYS A 99 0.12 7.92 -4.15
C LYS A 99 -0.67 9.07 -4.77
N PHE A 100 -1.74 8.76 -5.51
CA PHE A 100 -2.61 9.75 -6.12
C PHE A 100 -3.25 10.65 -5.05
N TRP A 101 -3.83 10.09 -4.00
CA TRP A 101 -4.35 10.88 -2.87
C TRP A 101 -3.27 11.72 -2.18
N VAL A 102 -2.04 11.20 -2.05
CA VAL A 102 -0.90 11.93 -1.46
C VAL A 102 -0.46 13.11 -2.33
N THR A 103 -0.79 13.15 -3.62
CA THR A 103 -0.47 14.31 -4.48
C THR A 103 -1.18 15.59 -4.03
N GLU A 104 -2.21 15.50 -3.20
CA GLU A 104 -2.88 16.67 -2.61
C GLU A 104 -2.10 17.31 -1.46
N LYS A 105 -0.98 16.72 -1.01
CA LYS A 105 -0.15 17.25 0.08
C LYS A 105 0.20 18.74 -0.07
N PRO A 106 0.60 19.26 -1.26
CA PRO A 106 0.90 20.68 -1.44
C PRO A 106 -0.33 21.60 -1.25
N ASN A 107 -1.54 21.04 -1.35
CA ASN A 107 -2.80 21.76 -1.18
C ASN A 107 -3.25 21.81 0.27
N TYR A 108 -2.57 21.18 1.23
CA TYR A 108 -2.92 21.28 2.64
C TYR A 108 -1.97 22.22 3.37
N ASP A 109 -2.49 23.34 3.86
CA ASP A 109 -1.74 24.22 4.76
C ASP A 109 -1.99 23.83 6.22
N TYR A 110 -0.95 23.31 6.85
CA TYR A 110 -0.99 22.96 8.26
C TYR A 110 -1.19 24.18 9.15
N ALA A 111 -0.66 25.37 8.83
CA ALA A 111 -0.81 26.52 9.72
C ALA A 111 -2.29 26.93 9.87
N SER A 112 -3.00 27.08 8.76
CA SER A 112 -4.43 27.42 8.73
C SER A 112 -5.38 26.26 9.00
N ASN A 113 -4.93 25.01 8.91
CA ASN A 113 -5.79 23.81 8.90
C ASN A 113 -6.81 23.81 7.75
N THR A 114 -6.43 24.29 6.58
CA THR A 114 -7.33 24.37 5.43
C THR A 114 -6.67 23.88 4.16
N CYS A 115 -7.49 23.49 3.19
CA CYS A 115 -7.02 23.27 1.84
C CYS A 115 -6.79 24.62 1.16
N VAL A 116 -5.64 24.78 0.50
CA VAL A 116 -5.21 25.95 -0.22
C VAL A 116 -5.05 25.61 -1.71
N GLY A 117 -5.64 26.43 -2.57
CA GLY A 117 -5.60 26.24 -4.03
C GLY A 117 -6.58 25.20 -4.55
N ASP A 118 -6.54 23.97 -4.03
CA ASP A 118 -7.37 22.84 -4.48
C ASP A 118 -7.71 21.91 -3.29
N VAL A 119 -8.38 20.80 -3.56
CA VAL A 119 -8.79 19.81 -2.56
C VAL A 119 -7.60 19.14 -1.88
N CYS A 120 -7.81 18.77 -0.61
CA CYS A 120 -6.81 18.09 0.22
C CYS A 120 -7.38 16.98 1.12
N GLY A 121 -8.67 16.67 0.97
CA GLY A 121 -9.38 15.76 1.85
C GLY A 121 -8.88 14.32 1.78
N HIS A 122 -8.41 13.86 0.61
CA HIS A 122 -7.88 12.52 0.50
C HIS A 122 -6.53 12.41 1.20
N TYR A 123 -5.65 13.41 1.02
CA TYR A 123 -4.38 13.46 1.73
C TYR A 123 -4.59 13.50 3.25
N THR A 124 -5.45 14.39 3.75
CA THR A 124 -5.67 14.51 5.20
C THR A 124 -6.22 13.22 5.80
N GLN A 125 -7.03 12.45 5.07
CA GLN A 125 -7.48 11.13 5.52
C GLN A 125 -6.34 10.09 5.52
N VAL A 126 -5.47 10.06 4.50
CA VAL A 126 -4.30 9.14 4.44
C VAL A 126 -3.42 9.32 5.68
N VAL A 127 -3.18 10.59 6.05
CA VAL A 127 -2.32 10.94 7.20
C VAL A 127 -3.09 11.17 8.50
N TRP A 128 -4.38 10.83 8.58
CA TRP A 128 -5.19 11.08 9.77
C TRP A 128 -4.71 10.26 10.97
N ARG A 129 -4.24 10.96 12.02
CA ARG A 129 -3.58 10.36 13.18
C ARG A 129 -4.46 9.36 13.92
N ASN A 130 -5.75 9.68 14.05
CA ASN A 130 -6.69 8.84 14.80
C ASN A 130 -7.20 7.63 14.01
N SER A 131 -7.03 7.61 12.68
CA SER A 131 -7.32 6.42 11.87
C SER A 131 -6.17 5.43 12.06
N THR A 132 -6.45 4.34 12.76
CA THR A 132 -5.44 3.33 13.17
C THR A 132 -5.51 2.06 12.33
N HIS A 133 -6.65 1.85 11.66
CA HIS A 133 -6.90 0.72 10.80
C HIS A 133 -7.41 1.19 9.44
N VAL A 134 -7.04 0.45 8.39
CA VAL A 134 -7.51 0.65 7.02
C VAL A 134 -7.85 -0.70 6.40
N GLY A 135 -8.87 -0.71 5.57
CA GLY A 135 -9.16 -1.81 4.66
C GLY A 135 -9.51 -1.24 3.30
N CYS A 136 -8.91 -1.79 2.25
CA CYS A 136 -9.05 -1.26 0.90
C CYS A 136 -9.49 -2.34 -0.08
N ALA A 137 -10.05 -1.92 -1.21
CA ALA A 137 -10.42 -2.79 -2.29
C ALA A 137 -10.25 -2.11 -3.64
N ARG A 138 -10.13 -2.93 -4.68
CA ARG A 138 -10.12 -2.48 -6.08
C ARG A 138 -11.05 -3.39 -6.88
N ALA A 139 -11.84 -2.80 -7.76
CA ALA A 139 -12.70 -3.52 -8.67
C ALA A 139 -12.57 -2.96 -10.08
N LYS A 140 -12.55 -3.85 -11.08
CA LYS A 140 -12.52 -3.44 -12.49
C LYS A 140 -13.94 -3.22 -12.98
N CYS A 141 -14.26 -1.97 -13.32
CA CYS A 141 -15.54 -1.57 -13.85
C CYS A 141 -15.74 -2.03 -15.30
N LYS A 142 -16.99 -2.11 -15.76
CA LYS A 142 -17.33 -2.50 -17.15
C LYS A 142 -16.78 -1.54 -18.21
N ASN A 143 -16.58 -0.27 -17.87
CA ASN A 143 -15.93 0.72 -18.73
C ASN A 143 -14.40 0.53 -18.85
N GLY A 144 -13.84 -0.49 -18.18
CA GLY A 144 -12.42 -0.81 -18.19
C GLY A 144 -11.57 -0.03 -17.19
N TRP A 145 -12.17 0.88 -16.43
CA TRP A 145 -11.50 1.63 -15.37
C TRP A 145 -11.44 0.78 -14.09
N MET A 146 -10.49 1.10 -13.23
CA MET A 146 -10.42 0.57 -11.88
C MET A 146 -11.09 1.54 -10.93
N PHE A 147 -12.02 1.04 -10.13
CA PHE A 147 -12.54 1.71 -8.95
C PHE A 147 -11.73 1.26 -7.74
N VAL A 148 -11.30 2.20 -6.90
CA VAL A 148 -10.52 1.95 -5.70
C VAL A 148 -11.16 2.65 -4.52
N ILE A 149 -11.29 1.94 -3.40
CA ILE A 149 -11.76 2.47 -2.14
C ILE A 149 -10.80 2.05 -1.03
N CYS A 150 -10.50 2.97 -0.12
CA CYS A 150 -9.97 2.66 1.20
C CYS A 150 -10.93 3.19 2.27
N SER A 151 -11.31 2.33 3.20
CA SER A 151 -12.11 2.65 4.38
C SER A 151 -11.21 2.71 5.61
N TYR A 152 -11.44 3.70 6.48
CA TYR A 152 -10.57 4.04 7.61
C TYR A 152 -11.32 3.94 8.94
N TYR A 153 -10.68 3.38 9.95
CA TYR A 153 -11.26 3.24 11.29
C TYR A 153 -10.28 3.62 12.40
N PRO A 154 -10.70 4.46 13.37
CA PRO A 154 -11.84 5.38 13.31
C PRO A 154 -11.85 6.31 12.07
N PRO A 155 -13.00 6.90 11.70
CA PRO A 155 -13.09 7.87 10.62
C PRO A 155 -12.19 9.09 10.85
N GLY A 156 -11.73 9.71 9.76
CA GLY A 156 -10.98 10.96 9.81
C GLY A 156 -11.74 12.15 9.25
N ASN A 157 -11.01 13.23 8.95
CA ASN A 157 -11.52 14.47 8.37
C ASN A 157 -12.64 15.14 9.16
N TYR A 158 -12.60 15.06 10.49
CA TYR A 158 -13.52 15.83 11.34
C TYR A 158 -13.25 17.33 11.20
N ILE A 159 -14.31 18.11 10.97
CA ILE A 159 -14.23 19.55 10.79
C ILE A 159 -13.62 20.20 12.03
N GLY A 160 -12.55 20.97 11.82
CA GLY A 160 -11.84 21.69 12.89
C GLY A 160 -10.76 20.86 13.60
N GLU A 161 -10.69 19.56 13.37
CA GLU A 161 -9.60 18.72 13.87
C GLU A 161 -8.42 18.71 12.89
N ARG A 162 -7.23 18.42 13.42
CA ARG A 162 -6.00 18.34 12.62
C ARG A 162 -5.68 16.89 12.28
N PRO A 163 -5.22 16.61 11.05
CA PRO A 163 -4.85 15.28 10.64
C PRO A 163 -3.59 14.75 11.33
N TYR A 164 -2.65 15.61 11.75
CA TYR A 164 -1.40 15.18 12.39
C TYR A 164 -0.90 16.14 13.45
#